data_AF-A0A2W1BUN3-F1
#
_entry.id   AF-A0A2W1BUN3-F1
#
_cell.length_a   1.000
_cell.length_b   1.000
_cell.length_c   1.000
_cell.angle_alpha   90.00
_cell.angle_beta   90.00
_cell.angle_gamma   90.00
#
_symmetry.space_group_name_H-M   'P 1'
#
loop_
_entity.id
_entity.type
_entity.pdbx_description
1 polymer ?
#
loop_
_entity_poly.entity_id
_entity_poly.type
_entity_poly.pdbx_seq_one_letter_code
_entity_poly.pdbx_strand_id
1 'polypeptide(L)'
;MASVVQTPAVYIIAIFAILLCEVQVNGQVFYAPQIEALSPTGLRLTFENTGFNKFAFHGNINIPIKVGEEGSISKALDTPPEAETVTFTLNVPLKIGDTIYYYIFFESQKGTELFITDLEYKVTKFVNEDNRLVEPVPLQLPLSSEEDNNDDTSQTPSLFCIVSITEMKGQIDVCEGSLIFSEEFSQEHPRELTQWDVLNQFIGEPAYSFNMYRPDETISLKDGSLVITPILTESIVPPLLPPLDLSDRCTGKIDTLECKRDGTGIQLIPPVTTGKITTRRTFSFKYGRVEVRAKLPSGKWILPEINLEPTDYIYGWDNYASGLVRIAFSRNGEDPVLRNYVIGGPVYSGSKIYNALFLGSEGDNWFTDFHNYSMTWTPEAFIFRVDGKDIGRFTYDKSNAEDLKDKIKHASNWKKGTKMAPFDEMFHLTLGLRVGGVNEYKDSNSKPWKNLASKAMIQFWRAKEEWLPSWSYGAMMIDYVKVYAL
;
A
#
# COMPACT_ATOMS: atom_id res chain seq x y z
N MET A 1 -26.54 64.45 51.52
CA MET A 1 -26.54 63.01 51.24
C MET A 1 -26.56 62.81 49.74
N ALA A 2 -25.89 61.75 49.27
CA ALA A 2 -25.70 61.29 47.88
C ALA A 2 -24.56 61.97 47.10
N SER A 3 -23.36 61.41 47.29
CA SER A 3 -22.22 61.52 46.38
C SER A 3 -22.48 60.70 45.11
N VAL A 4 -22.28 61.30 43.94
CA VAL A 4 -22.21 60.61 42.65
C VAL A 4 -20.80 60.04 42.52
N VAL A 5 -20.66 58.72 42.61
CA VAL A 5 -19.40 58.00 42.38
C VAL A 5 -19.48 57.32 41.03
N GLN A 6 -18.52 57.69 40.19
CA GLN A 6 -18.25 57.18 38.85
C GLN A 6 -17.77 55.72 38.95
N THR A 7 -18.55 54.79 38.39
CA THR A 7 -18.17 53.36 38.28
C THR A 7 -17.14 53.16 37.17
N PRO A 8 -15.97 52.55 37.43
CA PRO A 8 -15.03 52.19 36.37
C PRO A 8 -15.48 50.88 35.71
N ALA A 9 -15.33 50.82 34.39
CA ALA A 9 -15.49 49.60 33.61
C ALA A 9 -14.40 48.59 34.01
N VAL A 10 -14.82 47.47 34.59
CA VAL A 10 -13.94 46.34 34.90
C VAL A 10 -13.75 45.54 33.62
N TYR A 11 -12.55 45.59 33.05
CA TYR A 11 -12.11 44.62 32.05
C TYR A 11 -11.90 43.27 32.76
N ILE A 12 -12.76 42.30 32.48
CA ILE A 12 -12.57 40.91 32.89
C ILE A 12 -11.45 40.36 32.00
N ILE A 13 -10.21 40.37 32.53
CA ILE A 13 -9.15 39.52 32.00
C ILE A 13 -9.51 38.10 32.44
N ALA A 14 -10.07 37.32 31.51
CA ALA A 14 -10.27 35.89 31.71
C ALA A 14 -8.90 35.22 31.76
N ILE A 15 -8.36 35.05 32.96
CA ILE A 15 -7.24 34.14 33.22
C ILE A 15 -7.83 32.74 33.07
N PHE A 16 -7.60 32.10 31.92
CA PHE A 16 -7.84 30.67 31.74
C PHE A 16 -6.89 29.92 32.68
N ALA A 17 -7.37 29.56 33.87
CA ALA A 17 -6.72 28.57 34.72
C ALA A 17 -6.86 27.21 34.03
N ILE A 18 -5.78 26.72 33.43
CA ILE A 18 -5.71 25.39 32.83
C ILE A 18 -5.76 24.38 33.99
N LEU A 19 -6.83 23.59 34.06
CA LEU A 19 -6.99 22.55 35.07
C LEU A 19 -5.99 21.42 34.76
N LEU A 20 -4.86 21.39 35.47
CA LEU A 20 -3.92 20.27 35.41
C LEU A 20 -4.48 19.10 36.23
N CYS A 21 -4.42 17.87 35.69
CA CYS A 21 -4.83 16.67 36.40
C CYS A 21 -3.76 16.32 37.45
N GLU A 22 -4.10 16.49 38.74
CA GLU A 22 -3.21 16.27 39.89
C GLU A 22 -3.37 14.87 40.48
N VAL A 23 -2.26 14.17 40.70
CA VAL A 23 -2.23 12.89 41.43
C VAL A 23 -1.14 12.91 42.50
N GLN A 24 -1.47 12.56 43.75
CA GLN A 24 -0.54 12.52 44.88
C GLN A 24 -0.13 11.09 45.24
N VAL A 25 1.17 10.83 45.32
CA VAL A 25 1.74 9.56 45.80
C VAL A 25 2.87 9.85 46.79
N ASN A 26 2.77 9.32 48.02
CA ASN A 26 3.78 9.48 49.08
C ASN A 26 4.23 10.94 49.34
N GLY A 27 3.31 11.91 49.23
CA GLY A 27 3.58 13.33 49.44
C GLY A 27 4.20 14.05 48.24
N GLN A 28 4.43 13.36 47.12
CA GLN A 28 4.91 13.92 45.86
C GLN A 28 3.72 14.05 44.88
N VAL A 29 3.59 15.22 44.26
CA VAL A 29 2.51 15.54 43.31
C VAL A 29 3.02 15.31 41.89
N PHE A 30 2.24 14.60 41.08
CA PHE A 30 2.47 14.42 39.64
C PHE A 30 1.36 15.10 38.86
N TYR A 31 1.74 15.79 37.78
CA TYR A 31 0.83 16.45 36.88
C TYR A 31 0.88 15.76 35.51
N ALA A 32 -0.29 15.57 34.89
CA ALA A 32 -0.32 15.20 33.48
C ALA A 32 0.33 16.33 32.64
N PRO A 33 1.20 16.00 31.66
CA PRO A 33 1.82 16.99 30.82
C PRO A 33 0.77 17.71 29.98
N GLN A 34 1.00 19.00 29.74
CA GLN A 34 0.22 19.78 28.78
C GLN A 34 0.53 19.31 27.37
N ILE A 35 -0.51 19.09 26.56
CA ILE A 35 -0.39 18.60 25.19
C ILE A 35 -0.75 19.70 24.21
N GLU A 36 0.11 19.88 23.21
CA GLU A 36 -0.17 20.75 22.07
C GLU A 36 0.06 20.00 20.75
N ALA A 37 -0.83 20.21 19.79
CA ALA A 37 -0.70 19.64 18.44
C ALA A 37 0.19 20.54 17.58
N LEU A 38 1.25 19.94 17.02
CA LEU A 38 2.22 20.62 16.16
C LEU A 38 1.87 20.40 14.68
N SER A 39 2.02 21.46 13.87
CA SER A 39 1.99 21.38 12.41
C SER A 39 3.41 21.13 11.87
N PRO A 40 3.62 20.23 10.89
CA PRO A 40 2.61 19.47 10.14
C PRO A 40 2.20 18.14 10.81
N THR A 41 3.06 17.52 11.63
CA THR A 41 2.79 16.23 12.29
C THR A 41 3.56 16.09 13.60
N GLY A 42 2.96 16.42 14.74
CA GLY A 42 3.61 16.17 16.03
C GLY A 42 2.77 16.49 17.25
N LEU A 43 3.27 16.07 18.41
CA LEU A 43 2.80 16.52 19.71
C LEU A 43 3.95 17.13 20.49
N ARG A 44 3.64 18.18 21.25
CA ARG A 44 4.51 18.71 22.30
C ARG A 44 3.88 18.41 23.64
N LEU A 45 4.65 17.76 24.50
CA LEU A 45 4.34 17.52 25.91
C LEU A 45 5.14 18.48 26.76
N THR A 46 4.48 19.24 27.63
CA THR A 46 5.14 20.13 28.59
C THR A 46 4.90 19.60 30.00
N PHE A 47 5.99 19.34 30.72
CA PHE A 47 5.97 18.75 32.05
C PHE A 47 6.19 19.83 33.11
N GLU A 48 5.38 19.81 34.16
CA GLU A 48 5.64 20.59 35.36
C GLU A 48 6.15 19.65 36.46
N ASN A 49 7.37 19.92 36.97
CA ASN A 49 8.04 19.17 38.03
C ASN A 49 8.34 17.68 37.68
N THR A 50 9.50 17.42 37.09
CA THR A 50 9.91 16.14 36.46
C THR A 50 10.31 15.03 37.44
N GLY A 51 9.66 14.91 38.60
CA GLY A 51 10.01 14.00 39.70
C GLY A 51 9.95 12.48 39.43
N PHE A 52 9.95 12.04 38.17
CA PHE A 52 9.92 10.66 37.69
C PHE A 52 11.28 10.20 37.14
N ASN A 53 11.56 8.89 37.22
CA ASN A 53 12.66 8.22 36.52
C ASN A 53 12.24 7.81 35.11
N LYS A 54 11.05 7.23 34.95
CA LYS A 54 10.51 6.84 33.64
C LYS A 54 9.17 7.48 33.37
N PHE A 55 8.91 7.75 32.11
CA PHE A 55 7.65 8.24 31.60
C PHE A 55 7.28 7.48 30.32
N ALA A 56 6.02 7.12 30.16
CA ALA A 56 5.51 6.69 28.88
C ALA A 56 4.13 7.30 28.59
N PHE A 57 3.97 7.78 27.37
CA PHE A 57 2.72 8.21 26.78
C PHE A 57 2.24 7.12 25.83
N HIS A 58 0.97 6.73 25.92
CA HIS A 58 0.32 5.79 25.02
C HIS A 58 -1.05 6.32 24.65
N GLY A 59 -1.37 6.40 23.36
CA GLY A 59 -2.64 6.95 22.90
C GLY A 59 -3.06 6.51 21.51
N ASN A 60 -4.32 6.81 21.19
CA ASN A 60 -4.97 6.54 19.92
C ASN A 60 -5.73 7.78 19.44
N ILE A 61 -5.75 8.00 18.12
CA ILE A 61 -6.54 9.07 17.50
C ILE A 61 -7.96 8.56 17.25
N ASN A 62 -8.96 9.23 17.80
CA ASN A 62 -10.40 8.97 17.65
C ASN A 62 -10.88 7.57 18.09
N ILE A 63 -10.02 6.79 18.75
CA ILE A 63 -10.32 5.45 19.27
C ILE A 63 -9.93 5.43 20.76
N PRO A 64 -10.80 5.01 21.69
CA PRO A 64 -10.43 4.85 23.10
C PRO A 64 -9.27 3.86 23.28
N ILE A 65 -8.47 4.03 24.33
CA ILE A 65 -7.34 3.15 24.66
C ILE A 65 -7.45 2.67 26.11
N LYS A 66 -7.02 1.44 26.37
CA LYS A 66 -6.95 0.87 27.73
C LYS A 66 -5.50 0.80 28.23
N VAL A 67 -5.31 0.85 29.55
CA VAL A 67 -3.99 0.68 30.17
C VAL A 67 -3.38 -0.67 29.78
N GLY A 68 -2.13 -0.63 29.31
CA GLY A 68 -1.38 -1.80 28.84
C GLY A 68 -1.43 -2.00 27.33
N GLU A 69 -2.26 -1.25 26.60
CA GLU A 69 -2.23 -1.21 25.13
C GLU A 69 -1.19 -0.19 24.67
N GLU A 70 -0.32 -0.55 23.71
CA GLU A 70 0.75 0.35 23.26
C GLU A 70 0.22 1.61 22.55
N GLY A 71 -0.96 1.51 21.93
CA GLY A 71 -1.58 2.59 21.16
C GLY A 71 -0.91 2.84 19.80
N SER A 72 -1.54 3.65 18.97
CA SER A 72 -1.01 4.12 17.67
C SER A 72 -0.07 5.32 17.81
N ILE A 73 -0.08 5.98 18.97
CA ILE A 73 0.83 7.04 19.36
C ILE A 73 1.51 6.61 20.66
N SER A 74 2.83 6.51 20.66
CA SER A 74 3.58 6.23 21.88
C SER A 74 4.88 7.03 21.99
N LYS A 75 5.25 7.38 23.22
CA LYS A 75 6.53 8.02 23.52
C LYS A 75 6.99 7.63 24.92
N ALA A 76 8.12 6.95 25.02
CA ALA A 76 8.75 6.61 26.30
C ALA A 76 10.04 7.43 26.53
N LEU A 77 10.31 7.71 27.80
CA LEU A 77 11.51 8.37 28.31
C LEU A 77 12.01 7.57 29.51
N ASP A 78 13.25 7.09 29.45
CA ASP A 78 13.88 6.30 30.52
C ASP A 78 14.62 7.14 31.57
N THR A 79 14.67 8.46 31.35
CA THR A 79 15.18 9.47 32.28
C THR A 79 14.35 10.75 32.17
N PRO A 80 14.21 11.55 33.24
CA PRO A 80 13.53 12.83 33.16
C PRO A 80 14.21 13.73 32.09
N PRO A 81 13.43 14.44 31.28
CA PRO A 81 13.97 15.20 30.16
C PRO A 81 14.82 16.37 30.65
N GLU A 82 15.90 16.69 29.92
CA GLU A 82 16.76 17.85 30.22
C GLU A 82 16.00 19.19 30.07
N ALA A 83 14.99 19.22 29.19
CA ALA A 83 14.08 20.35 29.00
C ALA A 83 12.67 19.99 29.50
N GLU A 84 11.94 20.98 30.03
CA GLU A 84 10.54 20.81 30.49
C GLU A 84 9.57 20.47 29.35
N THR A 85 10.00 20.54 28.10
CA THR A 85 9.20 20.21 26.91
C THR A 85 9.81 19.07 26.12
N VAL A 86 8.98 18.10 25.72
CA VAL A 86 9.35 17.00 24.83
C VAL A 86 8.45 17.03 23.61
N THR A 87 9.06 17.19 22.44
CA THR A 87 8.37 17.10 21.15
C THR A 87 8.63 15.75 20.50
N PHE A 88 7.63 15.22 19.81
CA PHE A 88 7.81 14.04 18.97
C PHE A 88 6.87 14.07 17.77
N THR A 89 7.38 13.56 16.66
CA THR A 89 6.67 13.46 15.38
C THR A 89 5.70 12.30 15.42
N LEU A 90 4.51 12.49 14.86
CA LEU A 90 3.53 11.44 14.70
C LEU A 90 3.63 10.79 13.32
N ASN A 91 3.41 9.48 13.26
CA ASN A 91 3.36 8.71 12.00
C ASN A 91 2.06 8.94 11.22
N VAL A 92 1.08 9.62 11.83
CA VAL A 92 -0.23 9.96 11.27
C VAL A 92 -0.46 11.47 11.46
N PRO A 93 -0.90 12.22 10.42
CA PRO A 93 -1.21 13.63 10.58
C PRO A 93 -2.49 13.84 11.41
N LEU A 94 -2.40 14.71 12.41
CA LEU A 94 -3.56 15.14 13.18
C LEU A 94 -4.41 16.11 12.34
N LYS A 95 -5.72 16.13 12.58
CA LYS A 95 -6.66 17.09 12.01
C LYS A 95 -7.33 17.90 13.12
N ILE A 96 -7.75 19.13 12.82
CA ILE A 96 -8.62 19.90 13.72
C ILE A 96 -9.92 19.10 13.91
N GLY A 97 -10.30 18.86 15.16
CA GLY A 97 -11.45 18.07 15.55
C GLY A 97 -11.11 16.67 16.06
N ASP A 98 -9.92 16.14 15.76
CA ASP A 98 -9.48 14.84 16.27
C ASP A 98 -9.39 14.85 17.80
N THR A 99 -9.74 13.72 18.41
CA THR A 99 -9.62 13.50 19.86
C THR A 99 -8.60 12.39 20.11
N ILE A 100 -7.53 12.71 20.82
CA ILE A 100 -6.52 11.75 21.23
C ILE A 100 -6.95 11.18 22.58
N TYR A 101 -7.26 9.89 22.63
CA TYR A 101 -7.49 9.16 23.87
C TYR A 101 -6.16 8.55 24.32
N TYR A 102 -5.74 8.80 25.55
CA TYR A 102 -4.42 8.39 26.01
C TYR A 102 -4.41 8.02 27.50
N TYR A 103 -3.37 7.28 27.88
CA TYR A 103 -2.97 7.11 29.26
C TYR A 103 -1.48 7.37 29.39
N ILE A 104 -1.06 7.71 30.61
CA ILE A 104 0.32 8.02 30.93
C ILE A 104 0.79 7.10 32.03
N PHE A 105 2.03 6.65 31.89
CA PHE A 105 2.76 5.92 32.90
C PHE A 105 3.90 6.77 33.45
N PHE A 106 4.07 6.74 34.77
CA PHE A 106 5.22 7.30 35.49
C PHE A 106 5.83 6.24 36.39
N GLU A 107 7.16 6.20 36.46
CA GLU A 107 7.89 5.51 37.52
C GLU A 107 8.62 6.57 38.36
N SER A 108 8.32 6.65 39.67
CA SER A 108 9.01 7.57 40.59
C SER A 108 10.47 7.17 40.82
N GLN A 109 11.27 8.09 41.39
CA GLN A 109 12.68 7.79 41.74
C GLN A 109 12.86 6.63 42.72
N LYS A 110 11.81 6.27 43.47
CA LYS A 110 11.82 5.15 44.43
C LYS A 110 11.28 3.84 43.81
N GLY A 111 11.06 3.79 42.50
CA GLY A 111 10.57 2.61 41.77
C GLY A 111 9.07 2.35 41.94
N THR A 112 8.29 3.34 42.38
CA THR A 112 6.82 3.23 42.42
C THR A 112 6.24 3.58 41.05
N GLU A 113 5.48 2.66 40.47
CA GLU A 113 4.77 2.80 39.20
C GLU A 113 3.38 3.44 39.40
N LEU A 114 3.01 4.34 38.49
CA LEU A 114 1.74 5.06 38.49
C LEU A 114 1.19 5.16 37.06
N PHE A 115 -0.11 4.95 36.91
CA PHE A 115 -0.83 5.16 35.66
C PHE A 115 -1.89 6.26 35.84
N ILE A 116 -1.91 7.23 34.92
CA ILE A 116 -2.99 8.22 34.79
C ILE A 116 -3.78 7.85 33.54
N THR A 117 -5.06 7.54 33.71
CA THR A 117 -5.90 6.90 32.69
C THR A 117 -7.05 7.80 32.28
N ASP A 118 -7.80 7.37 31.26
CA ASP A 118 -9.03 8.02 30.80
C ASP A 118 -8.81 9.49 30.41
N LEU A 119 -7.63 9.80 29.88
CA LEU A 119 -7.28 11.14 29.43
C LEU A 119 -7.68 11.32 27.96
N GLU A 120 -8.14 12.54 27.65
CA GLU A 120 -8.50 12.93 26.29
C GLU A 120 -7.95 14.32 25.96
N TYR A 121 -7.48 14.48 24.73
CA TYR A 121 -7.03 15.77 24.19
C TYR A 121 -7.66 16.01 22.82
N LYS A 122 -8.46 17.07 22.71
CA LYS A 122 -9.10 17.46 21.46
C LYS A 122 -8.25 18.49 20.71
N VAL A 123 -7.88 18.16 19.48
CA VAL A 123 -7.13 19.05 18.59
C VAL A 123 -8.04 20.18 18.13
N THR A 124 -7.83 21.37 18.68
CA THR A 124 -8.61 22.58 18.33
C THR A 124 -7.82 23.57 17.47
N LYS A 125 -6.49 23.47 17.51
CA LYS A 125 -5.56 24.36 16.82
C LYS A 125 -4.22 23.66 16.61
N PHE A 126 -3.46 24.11 15.62
CA PHE A 126 -2.05 23.76 15.46
C PHE A 126 -1.16 24.92 15.86
N VAL A 127 -0.05 24.60 16.52
CA VAL A 127 1.02 25.55 16.80
C VAL A 127 2.28 25.14 16.04
N ASN A 128 3.02 26.11 15.51
CA ASN A 128 4.36 25.88 14.97
C ASN A 128 5.40 25.84 16.11
N GLU A 129 6.64 25.44 15.82
CA GLU A 129 7.72 25.36 16.82
C GLU A 129 7.92 26.66 17.63
N ASP A 130 7.60 27.83 17.05
CA ASP A 130 7.64 29.16 17.69
C ASP A 130 6.35 29.58 18.44
N ASN A 131 5.44 28.66 18.78
CA ASN A 131 4.14 28.92 19.45
C ASN A 131 3.14 29.80 18.69
N ARG A 132 3.33 30.04 17.38
CA ARG A 132 2.36 30.80 16.57
C ARG A 132 1.21 29.91 16.12
N LEU A 133 -0.02 30.42 16.25
CA LEU A 133 -1.25 29.76 15.80
C LEU A 133 -1.29 29.66 14.27
N VAL A 134 -1.67 28.49 13.75
CA VAL A 134 -1.94 28.28 12.33
C VAL A 134 -3.45 28.40 12.10
N GLU A 135 -3.91 29.48 11.44
CA GLU A 135 -5.33 29.65 11.10
C GLU A 135 -5.71 28.87 9.83
N PRO A 136 -6.89 28.20 9.77
CA PRO A 136 -7.33 27.45 8.59
C PRO A 136 -7.97 28.38 7.56
N VAL A 137 -7.44 28.42 6.34
CA VAL A 137 -8.01 29.20 5.21
C VAL A 137 -9.08 28.35 4.49
N PRO A 138 -10.29 28.88 4.19
CA PRO A 138 -11.30 28.17 3.41
C PRO A 138 -11.02 28.23 1.90
N LEU A 139 -11.22 27.11 1.19
CA LEU A 139 -11.16 27.04 -0.27
C LEU A 139 -12.38 27.73 -0.92
N GLN A 140 -12.15 28.74 -1.75
CA GLN A 140 -13.13 29.27 -2.71
C GLN A 140 -12.71 28.97 -4.15
N LEU A 141 -13.69 28.50 -4.94
CA LEU A 141 -13.59 28.21 -6.38
C LEU A 141 -13.30 29.48 -7.21
N PRO A 142 -12.58 29.38 -8.35
CA PRO A 142 -12.24 30.56 -9.13
C PRO A 142 -13.41 30.98 -10.04
N LEU A 143 -13.74 32.27 -10.00
CA LEU A 143 -14.44 32.95 -11.08
C LEU A 143 -13.47 33.87 -11.83
N SER A 144 -13.79 34.04 -13.11
CA SER A 144 -13.05 34.65 -14.21
C SER A 144 -12.47 36.05 -13.96
N SER A 145 -11.34 36.27 -14.64
CA SER A 145 -10.64 37.50 -15.03
C SER A 145 -11.40 38.82 -14.96
N GLU A 146 -10.72 39.85 -14.42
CA GLU A 146 -10.49 41.12 -15.09
C GLU A 146 -9.30 41.86 -14.45
N GLU A 147 -8.60 42.64 -15.28
CA GLU A 147 -7.38 43.41 -15.00
C GLU A 147 -7.66 44.60 -14.07
N ASP A 148 -6.74 44.92 -13.14
CA ASP A 148 -6.26 46.30 -12.99
C ASP A 148 -4.92 46.40 -12.25
N ASN A 149 -4.17 47.45 -12.57
CA ASN A 149 -2.80 47.74 -12.15
C ASN A 149 -2.71 48.33 -10.73
N ASN A 150 -1.78 47.85 -9.90
CA ASN A 150 -0.66 48.64 -9.35
C ASN A 150 0.07 47.91 -8.21
N ASP A 151 1.40 47.87 -8.37
CA ASP A 151 2.48 48.00 -7.38
C ASP A 151 2.15 47.78 -5.89
N ASP A 152 2.52 46.61 -5.37
CA ASP A 152 3.24 46.51 -4.08
C ASP A 152 4.04 45.20 -4.03
N THR A 153 5.35 45.36 -3.84
CA THR A 153 6.32 44.28 -3.67
C THR A 153 6.06 43.52 -2.37
N SER A 154 5.42 42.37 -2.47
CA SER A 154 5.40 41.35 -1.44
C SER A 154 5.62 40.00 -2.10
N GLN A 155 6.88 39.53 -2.07
CA GLN A 155 7.23 38.18 -2.47
C GLN A 155 6.61 37.21 -1.47
N THR A 156 5.43 36.69 -1.80
CA THR A 156 4.89 35.46 -1.22
C THR A 156 5.90 34.35 -1.45
N PRO A 157 6.36 33.60 -0.42
CA PRO A 157 7.06 32.36 -0.69
C PRO A 157 5.99 31.39 -1.22
N SER A 158 5.97 31.20 -2.53
CA SER A 158 5.24 30.08 -3.12
C SER A 158 5.68 28.81 -2.41
N LEU A 159 4.71 27.96 -2.03
CA LEU A 159 4.97 26.55 -1.75
C LEU A 159 5.50 25.97 -3.07
N PHE A 160 6.81 26.08 -3.28
CA PHE A 160 7.43 25.71 -4.55
C PHE A 160 7.28 24.20 -4.69
N CYS A 161 6.35 23.78 -5.54
CA CYS A 161 6.30 22.44 -6.08
C CYS A 161 7.62 22.23 -6.84
N ILE A 162 8.54 21.49 -6.24
CA ILE A 162 9.71 20.99 -6.97
C ILE A 162 9.15 19.92 -7.90
N VAL A 163 9.24 20.16 -9.20
CA VAL A 163 8.75 19.23 -10.22
C VAL A 163 9.55 17.93 -10.11
N SER A 164 8.85 16.85 -9.83
CA SER A 164 9.37 15.49 -9.74
C SER A 164 9.77 14.98 -11.12
N ILE A 165 10.72 14.04 -11.13
CA ILE A 165 10.99 13.20 -12.31
C ILE A 165 9.85 12.20 -12.60
N THR A 166 8.91 12.07 -11.67
CA THR A 166 7.73 11.21 -11.82
C THR A 166 6.80 11.76 -12.87
N GLU A 167 6.48 10.94 -13.87
CA GLU A 167 5.48 11.28 -14.88
C GLU A 167 4.18 10.52 -14.58
N MET A 168 3.04 11.18 -14.76
CA MET A 168 1.72 10.56 -14.65
C MET A 168 0.91 10.83 -15.91
N LYS A 169 0.18 9.82 -16.39
CA LYS A 169 -0.62 9.94 -17.61
C LYS A 169 -1.67 11.05 -17.44
N GLY A 170 -1.56 12.10 -18.28
CA GLY A 170 -2.51 13.21 -18.29
C GLY A 170 -2.17 14.38 -17.36
N GLN A 171 -1.04 14.33 -16.64
CA GLN A 171 -0.57 15.43 -15.79
C GLN A 171 0.85 15.84 -16.19
N ILE A 172 1.08 17.16 -16.23
CA ILE A 172 2.33 17.75 -16.74
C ILE A 172 3.34 17.96 -15.61
N ASP A 173 2.88 18.46 -14.45
CA ASP A 173 3.72 18.73 -13.28
C ASP A 173 3.24 17.92 -12.07
N VAL A 174 4.13 17.12 -11.51
CA VAL A 174 3.91 16.33 -10.29
C VAL A 174 4.92 16.79 -9.25
N CYS A 175 4.48 17.09 -8.02
CA CYS A 175 5.40 17.57 -6.99
C CYS A 175 6.17 16.41 -6.35
N GLU A 176 7.47 16.59 -6.13
CA GLU A 176 8.32 15.65 -5.39
C GLU A 176 7.70 15.26 -4.04
N GLY A 177 7.71 13.96 -3.73
CA GLY A 177 7.16 13.40 -2.49
C GLY A 177 5.63 13.36 -2.37
N SER A 178 4.89 13.91 -3.33
CA SER A 178 3.41 13.95 -3.28
C SER A 178 2.78 12.56 -3.44
N LEU A 179 1.65 12.33 -2.76
CA LEU A 179 0.81 11.15 -2.96
C LEU A 179 0.02 11.32 -4.26
N ILE A 180 0.32 10.52 -5.28
CA ILE A 180 -0.27 10.63 -6.64
C ILE A 180 -1.34 9.59 -6.92
N PHE A 181 -1.44 8.56 -6.08
CA PHE A 181 -2.52 7.56 -6.14
C PHE A 181 -2.73 6.95 -4.76
N SER A 182 -3.98 6.72 -4.38
CA SER A 182 -4.35 6.07 -3.13
C SER A 182 -5.64 5.29 -3.30
N GLU A 183 -5.65 4.04 -2.85
CA GLU A 183 -6.86 3.23 -2.67
C GLU A 183 -6.81 2.57 -1.29
N GLU A 184 -7.87 2.72 -0.51
CA GLU A 184 -8.01 2.18 0.86
C GLU A 184 -9.12 1.12 0.92
N PHE A 185 -9.78 0.79 -0.20
CA PHE A 185 -10.79 -0.28 -0.32
C PHE A 185 -11.92 -0.20 0.72
N SER A 186 -12.26 1.01 1.15
CA SER A 186 -13.25 1.31 2.19
C SER A 186 -14.71 1.25 1.71
N GLN A 187 -14.93 1.04 0.41
CA GLN A 187 -16.26 0.94 -0.19
C GLN A 187 -16.92 -0.40 0.17
N GLU A 188 -18.25 -0.47 0.02
CA GLU A 188 -18.98 -1.70 0.34
C GLU A 188 -18.90 -2.73 -0.79
N HIS A 189 -18.95 -2.28 -2.06
CA HIS A 189 -19.02 -3.17 -3.22
C HIS A 189 -17.87 -2.90 -4.21
N PRO A 190 -17.24 -3.95 -4.79
CA PRO A 190 -16.16 -3.78 -5.79
C PRO A 190 -16.53 -2.93 -7.01
N ARG A 191 -17.82 -2.79 -7.33
CA ARG A 191 -18.31 -1.97 -8.44
C ARG A 191 -18.14 -0.46 -8.19
N GLU A 192 -17.93 -0.08 -6.93
CA GLU A 192 -17.71 1.31 -6.50
C GLU A 192 -16.24 1.73 -6.61
N LEU A 193 -15.33 0.80 -6.92
CA LEU A 193 -13.91 1.06 -7.12
C LEU A 193 -13.66 1.77 -8.47
N THR A 194 -13.95 3.05 -8.55
CA THR A 194 -13.85 3.82 -9.81
C THR A 194 -12.43 3.96 -10.35
N GLN A 195 -11.42 3.75 -9.49
CA GLN A 195 -10.01 3.75 -9.87
C GLN A 195 -9.57 2.44 -10.52
N TRP A 196 -10.40 1.39 -10.49
CA TRP A 196 -10.01 0.05 -10.89
C TRP A 196 -11.00 -0.58 -11.86
N ASP A 197 -10.47 -1.12 -12.96
CA ASP A 197 -11.21 -2.00 -13.83
C ASP A 197 -11.08 -3.45 -13.33
N VAL A 198 -12.18 -4.19 -13.33
CA VAL A 198 -12.18 -5.60 -12.96
C VAL A 198 -12.12 -6.47 -14.21
N LEU A 199 -11.16 -7.39 -14.28
CA LEU A 199 -10.96 -8.24 -15.44
C LEU A 199 -11.95 -9.41 -15.47
N ASN A 200 -12.44 -9.70 -16.68
CA ASN A 200 -13.29 -10.83 -17.00
C ASN A 200 -12.82 -11.42 -18.34
N GLN A 201 -11.92 -12.40 -18.29
CA GLN A 201 -11.29 -12.97 -19.48
C GLN A 201 -10.52 -14.26 -19.16
N PHE A 202 -10.26 -15.08 -20.18
CA PHE A 202 -9.30 -16.17 -20.11
C PHE A 202 -7.86 -15.68 -20.22
N ILE A 203 -6.93 -16.43 -19.63
CA ILE A 203 -5.51 -16.09 -19.60
C ILE A 203 -4.77 -16.86 -20.70
N GLY A 204 -3.90 -16.15 -21.42
CA GLY A 204 -3.09 -16.68 -22.51
C GLY A 204 -1.59 -16.46 -22.31
N GLU A 205 -0.89 -16.20 -23.40
CA GLU A 205 0.52 -15.84 -23.38
C GLU A 205 0.75 -14.55 -22.57
N PRO A 206 1.85 -14.42 -21.82
CA PRO A 206 2.90 -15.42 -21.55
C PRO A 206 2.74 -16.17 -20.23
N ALA A 207 1.64 -15.96 -19.51
CA ALA A 207 1.40 -16.60 -18.22
C ALA A 207 1.00 -18.08 -18.35
N TYR A 208 0.10 -18.40 -19.31
CA TYR A 208 -0.45 -19.74 -19.53
C TYR A 208 -0.91 -20.43 -18.23
N SER A 209 -1.53 -19.67 -17.32
CA SER A 209 -2.04 -20.19 -16.04
C SER A 209 -3.31 -21.01 -16.23
N PHE A 210 -3.65 -21.82 -15.23
CA PHE A 210 -4.79 -22.73 -15.26
C PHE A 210 -6.03 -22.11 -14.61
N ASN A 211 -6.15 -20.78 -14.70
CA ASN A 211 -7.32 -20.03 -14.25
C ASN A 211 -7.86 -19.09 -15.35
N MET A 212 -9.10 -18.65 -15.17
CA MET A 212 -9.64 -17.45 -15.83
C MET A 212 -9.91 -16.37 -14.79
N TYR A 213 -10.03 -15.12 -15.23
CA TYR A 213 -10.48 -14.03 -14.36
C TYR A 213 -11.98 -13.82 -14.52
N ARG A 214 -12.72 -13.77 -13.42
CA ARG A 214 -14.12 -13.31 -13.37
C ARG A 214 -14.38 -12.60 -12.04
N PRO A 215 -15.05 -11.44 -12.01
CA PRO A 215 -15.32 -10.70 -10.77
C PRO A 215 -16.22 -11.45 -9.78
N ASP A 216 -17.26 -12.09 -10.31
CA ASP A 216 -18.34 -12.64 -9.51
C ASP A 216 -17.79 -13.76 -8.61
N GLU A 217 -18.07 -13.69 -7.31
CA GLU A 217 -17.61 -14.62 -6.25
C GLU A 217 -16.08 -14.65 -5.98
N THR A 218 -15.25 -14.02 -6.81
CA THR A 218 -13.78 -14.02 -6.59
C THR A 218 -13.24 -12.70 -6.07
N ILE A 219 -13.98 -11.59 -6.21
CA ILE A 219 -13.59 -10.28 -5.70
C ILE A 219 -14.68 -9.77 -4.74
N SER A 220 -14.26 -9.39 -3.55
CA SER A 220 -15.11 -8.78 -2.53
C SER A 220 -14.35 -7.72 -1.75
N LEU A 221 -15.08 -6.85 -1.04
CA LEU A 221 -14.53 -5.94 -0.05
C LEU A 221 -14.98 -6.42 1.32
N LYS A 222 -14.05 -6.57 2.25
CA LYS A 222 -14.32 -7.06 3.59
C LYS A 222 -13.40 -6.37 4.59
N ASP A 223 -13.99 -5.82 5.65
CA ASP A 223 -13.26 -5.17 6.75
C ASP A 223 -12.28 -4.08 6.26
N GLY A 224 -12.67 -3.30 5.24
CA GLY A 224 -11.83 -2.27 4.63
C GLY A 224 -10.69 -2.82 3.76
N SER A 225 -10.76 -4.07 3.32
CA SER A 225 -9.76 -4.68 2.46
C SER A 225 -10.37 -5.29 1.20
N LEU A 226 -9.65 -5.19 0.08
CA LEU A 226 -9.90 -6.00 -1.11
C LEU A 226 -9.54 -7.46 -0.81
N VAL A 227 -10.47 -8.38 -1.09
CA VAL A 227 -10.27 -9.82 -0.95
C VAL A 227 -10.43 -10.49 -2.30
N ILE A 228 -9.36 -11.14 -2.77
CA ILE A 228 -9.33 -11.90 -4.01
C ILE A 228 -9.22 -13.38 -3.69
N THR A 229 -10.24 -14.16 -4.05
CA THR A 229 -10.39 -15.57 -3.67
C THR A 229 -10.38 -16.47 -4.91
N PRO A 230 -9.54 -17.52 -4.96
CA PRO A 230 -9.62 -18.53 -6.00
C PRO A 230 -10.74 -19.53 -5.68
N ILE A 231 -11.57 -19.84 -6.68
CA ILE A 231 -12.65 -20.82 -6.57
C ILE A 231 -12.53 -21.87 -7.68
N LEU A 232 -13.12 -23.05 -7.47
CA LEU A 232 -13.27 -24.01 -8.55
C LEU A 232 -14.25 -23.46 -9.59
N THR A 233 -13.88 -23.47 -10.86
CA THR A 233 -14.78 -22.98 -11.92
C THR A 233 -16.10 -23.76 -11.95
N GLU A 234 -16.10 -25.03 -11.54
CA GLU A 234 -17.32 -25.86 -11.51
C GLU A 234 -18.36 -25.38 -10.48
N SER A 235 -18.00 -24.52 -9.52
CA SER A 235 -18.97 -23.94 -8.58
C SER A 235 -19.86 -22.87 -9.22
N ILE A 236 -19.36 -22.21 -10.28
CA ILE A 236 -20.05 -21.10 -10.97
C ILE A 236 -20.42 -21.42 -12.42
N VAL A 237 -19.72 -22.36 -13.04
CA VAL A 237 -19.99 -22.84 -14.41
C VAL A 237 -19.97 -24.37 -14.45
N PRO A 238 -21.05 -25.03 -14.01
CA PRO A 238 -21.22 -26.47 -14.20
C PRO A 238 -21.95 -26.79 -15.52
N PRO A 239 -21.46 -27.73 -16.36
CA PRO A 239 -20.19 -28.46 -16.31
C PRO A 239 -19.00 -27.69 -16.93
N LEU A 240 -17.76 -28.10 -16.63
CA LEU A 240 -16.52 -27.59 -17.29
C LEU A 240 -16.38 -28.09 -18.73
N LEU A 241 -17.43 -27.90 -19.53
CA LEU A 241 -17.49 -28.27 -20.93
C LEU A 241 -17.69 -27.00 -21.75
N PRO A 242 -16.86 -26.78 -22.78
CA PRO A 242 -17.15 -25.78 -23.80
C PRO A 242 -18.50 -26.06 -24.50
N PRO A 243 -19.15 -25.03 -25.07
CA PRO A 243 -18.64 -23.67 -25.21
C PRO A 243 -18.81 -22.82 -23.94
N LEU A 244 -17.85 -21.92 -23.69
CA LEU A 244 -17.99 -20.82 -22.74
C LEU A 244 -17.60 -19.51 -23.43
N ASP A 245 -18.55 -18.58 -23.46
CA ASP A 245 -18.44 -17.27 -24.10
C ASP A 245 -18.64 -16.19 -23.04
N LEU A 246 -17.63 -15.36 -22.84
CA LEU A 246 -17.60 -14.25 -21.88
C LEU A 246 -17.84 -12.90 -22.57
N SER A 247 -18.16 -12.88 -23.88
CA SER A 247 -18.14 -11.67 -24.70
C SER A 247 -19.07 -10.55 -24.21
N ASP A 248 -20.11 -10.89 -23.44
CA ASP A 248 -21.05 -9.94 -22.85
C ASP A 248 -20.37 -8.94 -21.89
N ARG A 249 -19.39 -9.42 -21.13
CA ARG A 249 -18.66 -8.64 -20.11
C ARG A 249 -17.14 -8.79 -20.26
N CYS A 250 -16.65 -9.27 -21.41
CA CYS A 250 -15.24 -9.58 -21.56
C CYS A 250 -14.39 -8.30 -21.54
N THR A 251 -13.30 -8.32 -20.79
CA THR A 251 -12.33 -7.21 -20.78
C THR A 251 -11.17 -7.41 -21.74
N GLY A 252 -11.06 -8.60 -22.33
CA GLY A 252 -10.05 -8.93 -23.32
C GLY A 252 -10.49 -8.56 -24.73
N LYS A 253 -9.74 -9.05 -25.72
CA LYS A 253 -10.08 -8.85 -27.12
C LYS A 253 -11.24 -9.76 -27.53
N ILE A 254 -12.37 -9.16 -27.87
CA ILE A 254 -13.57 -9.82 -28.40
C ILE A 254 -13.21 -10.70 -29.60
N ASP A 255 -13.91 -11.83 -29.76
CA ASP A 255 -13.69 -12.83 -30.82
C ASP A 255 -12.30 -13.51 -30.79
N THR A 256 -11.67 -13.56 -29.63
CA THR A 256 -10.42 -14.30 -29.41
C THR A 256 -10.52 -15.29 -28.25
N LEU A 257 -9.45 -16.07 -28.03
CA LEU A 257 -9.33 -17.03 -26.93
C LEU A 257 -9.38 -16.39 -25.54
N GLU A 258 -9.29 -15.06 -25.45
CA GLU A 258 -9.44 -14.26 -24.23
C GLU A 258 -10.91 -14.15 -23.81
N CYS A 259 -11.86 -14.22 -24.75
CA CYS A 259 -13.29 -14.07 -24.48
C CYS A 259 -14.11 -15.32 -24.77
N LYS A 260 -13.59 -16.26 -25.57
CA LYS A 260 -14.37 -17.42 -26.03
C LYS A 260 -13.56 -18.72 -26.04
N ARG A 261 -14.21 -19.81 -25.62
CA ARG A 261 -13.72 -21.19 -25.70
C ARG A 261 -14.80 -22.07 -26.29
N ASP A 262 -14.59 -22.56 -27.51
CA ASP A 262 -15.55 -23.37 -28.26
C ASP A 262 -15.27 -24.89 -28.15
N GLY A 263 -14.22 -25.27 -27.43
CA GLY A 263 -13.87 -26.67 -27.17
C GLY A 263 -13.18 -27.39 -28.32
N THR A 264 -12.70 -26.65 -29.31
CA THR A 264 -11.82 -27.19 -30.35
C THR A 264 -10.35 -27.15 -29.87
N GLY A 265 -9.61 -28.24 -30.07
CA GLY A 265 -8.18 -28.31 -29.74
C GLY A 265 -7.85 -28.06 -28.26
N ILE A 266 -7.05 -27.03 -27.97
CA ILE A 266 -6.55 -26.67 -26.63
C ILE A 266 -7.50 -25.74 -25.83
N GLN A 267 -8.70 -25.48 -26.33
CA GLN A 267 -9.67 -24.52 -25.75
C GLN A 267 -10.46 -25.10 -24.57
N LEU A 268 -9.74 -25.64 -23.59
CA LEU A 268 -10.32 -26.10 -22.32
C LEU A 268 -10.77 -24.90 -21.50
N ILE A 269 -11.87 -25.08 -20.76
CA ILE A 269 -12.27 -24.17 -19.68
C ILE A 269 -11.31 -24.40 -18.51
N PRO A 270 -10.60 -23.38 -18.03
CA PRO A 270 -9.74 -23.49 -16.86
C PRO A 270 -10.50 -24.02 -15.62
N PRO A 271 -9.91 -24.94 -14.86
CA PRO A 271 -10.56 -25.55 -13.69
C PRO A 271 -10.72 -24.60 -12.50
N VAL A 272 -10.04 -23.45 -12.51
CA VAL A 272 -10.06 -22.45 -11.44
C VAL A 272 -10.51 -21.11 -11.99
N THR A 273 -11.28 -20.36 -11.22
CA THR A 273 -11.62 -18.96 -11.50
C THR A 273 -11.11 -18.09 -10.36
N THR A 274 -10.50 -16.96 -10.71
CA THR A 274 -9.95 -15.99 -9.74
C THR A 274 -10.32 -14.56 -10.12
N GLY A 275 -9.91 -13.59 -9.31
CA GLY A 275 -10.06 -12.17 -9.59
C GLY A 275 -8.75 -11.52 -10.03
N LYS A 276 -8.87 -10.46 -10.84
CA LYS A 276 -7.81 -9.47 -11.08
C LYS A 276 -8.44 -8.10 -11.34
N ILE A 277 -7.83 -7.06 -10.80
CA ILE A 277 -8.17 -5.66 -11.07
C ILE A 277 -6.96 -4.90 -11.61
N THR A 278 -7.22 -3.84 -12.38
CA THR A 278 -6.18 -3.04 -13.07
C THR A 278 -6.51 -1.55 -13.08
N THR A 279 -5.48 -0.71 -12.99
CA THR A 279 -5.58 0.75 -13.14
C THR A 279 -5.32 1.22 -14.57
N ARG A 280 -5.15 0.32 -15.56
CA ARG A 280 -4.68 0.65 -16.92
C ARG A 280 -5.35 1.85 -17.59
N ARG A 281 -6.66 2.06 -17.36
CA ARG A 281 -7.43 3.17 -17.95
C ARG A 281 -7.47 4.43 -17.07
N THR A 282 -7.19 4.30 -15.78
CA THR A 282 -7.45 5.32 -14.76
C THR A 282 -6.16 5.93 -14.22
N PHE A 283 -5.11 5.13 -14.03
CA PHE A 283 -3.85 5.56 -13.46
C PHE A 283 -2.66 4.79 -14.08
N SER A 284 -1.76 5.55 -14.67
CA SER A 284 -0.47 5.07 -15.16
C SER A 284 0.61 6.08 -14.81
N PHE A 285 1.77 5.60 -14.42
CA PHE A 285 2.88 6.44 -13.98
C PHE A 285 4.22 5.86 -14.44
N LYS A 286 5.24 6.72 -14.46
CA LYS A 286 6.63 6.36 -14.71
C LYS A 286 7.49 6.97 -13.60
N TYR A 287 8.23 6.10 -12.92
CA TYR A 287 8.99 6.38 -11.70
C TYR A 287 8.12 6.76 -10.49
N GLY A 288 8.52 6.35 -9.30
CA GLY A 288 7.72 6.55 -8.10
C GLY A 288 8.01 5.52 -7.01
N ARG A 289 7.38 5.70 -5.85
CA ARG A 289 7.36 4.71 -4.78
C ARG A 289 5.96 4.13 -4.63
N VAL A 290 5.82 2.84 -4.89
CA VAL A 290 4.58 2.09 -4.63
C VAL A 290 4.66 1.43 -3.26
N GLU A 291 3.59 1.50 -2.49
CA GLU A 291 3.40 0.82 -1.22
C GLU A 291 2.07 0.05 -1.26
N VAL A 292 2.12 -1.24 -0.95
CA VAL A 292 0.96 -2.13 -0.90
C VAL A 292 0.96 -2.85 0.43
N ARG A 293 -0.09 -2.65 1.23
CA ARG A 293 -0.27 -3.41 2.47
C ARG A 293 -1.17 -4.61 2.21
N ALA A 294 -0.64 -5.82 2.33
CA ALA A 294 -1.36 -7.03 1.95
C ALA A 294 -1.02 -8.25 2.82
N LYS A 295 -1.94 -9.22 2.85
CA LYS A 295 -1.70 -10.62 3.19
C LYS A 295 -1.61 -11.42 1.90
N LEU A 296 -0.49 -12.09 1.67
CA LEU A 296 -0.30 -12.94 0.51
C LEU A 296 -1.05 -14.27 0.68
N PRO A 297 -1.51 -14.90 -0.41
CA PRO A 297 -2.17 -16.19 -0.32
C PRO A 297 -1.18 -17.29 0.06
N SER A 298 -1.68 -18.32 0.75
CA SER A 298 -0.99 -19.58 0.97
C SER A 298 -1.84 -20.75 0.48
N GLY A 299 -1.19 -21.66 -0.25
CA GLY A 299 -1.82 -22.82 -0.83
C GLY A 299 -1.11 -23.26 -2.10
N LYS A 300 -0.98 -24.58 -2.31
CA LYS A 300 -0.25 -25.13 -3.43
C LYS A 300 -0.76 -24.55 -4.75
N TRP A 301 0.18 -24.11 -5.58
CA TRP A 301 -0.05 -23.65 -6.94
C TRP A 301 -0.73 -22.28 -7.08
N ILE A 302 -0.92 -21.52 -5.99
CA ILE A 302 -1.45 -20.15 -6.04
C ILE A 302 -0.31 -19.13 -6.16
N LEU A 303 -0.47 -18.13 -7.03
CA LEU A 303 0.49 -17.07 -7.28
C LEU A 303 -0.19 -15.71 -7.12
N PRO A 304 0.22 -14.86 -6.16
CA PRO A 304 -0.25 -13.49 -6.10
C PRO A 304 0.30 -12.67 -7.25
N GLU A 305 -0.49 -11.69 -7.67
CA GLU A 305 -0.12 -10.67 -8.63
C GLU A 305 -0.27 -9.32 -7.96
N ILE A 306 0.83 -8.77 -7.46
CA ILE A 306 0.92 -7.37 -7.05
C ILE A 306 1.99 -6.77 -7.96
N ASN A 307 1.54 -6.27 -9.11
CA ASN A 307 2.42 -6.00 -10.23
C ASN A 307 2.28 -4.58 -10.75
N LEU A 308 3.32 -4.16 -11.48
CA LEU A 308 3.24 -3.14 -12.50
C LEU A 308 3.27 -3.80 -13.88
N GLU A 309 2.31 -3.46 -14.72
CA GLU A 309 2.24 -3.90 -16.12
C GLU A 309 2.33 -2.70 -17.08
N PRO A 310 2.89 -2.87 -18.29
CA PRO A 310 3.02 -1.77 -19.24
C PRO A 310 1.64 -1.30 -19.68
N THR A 311 1.45 0.02 -19.73
CA THR A 311 0.21 0.61 -20.25
C THR A 311 0.08 0.37 -21.75
N ASP A 312 1.22 0.49 -22.44
CA ASP A 312 1.39 0.33 -23.87
C ASP A 312 2.52 -0.66 -24.19
N TYR A 313 2.36 -1.45 -25.24
CA TYR A 313 3.31 -2.51 -25.62
C TYR A 313 4.42 -2.01 -26.55
N ILE A 314 5.10 -0.92 -26.16
CA ILE A 314 6.10 -0.23 -26.99
C ILE A 314 7.20 -1.17 -27.48
N TYR A 315 7.66 -2.12 -26.68
CA TYR A 315 8.76 -3.03 -27.00
C TYR A 315 8.33 -4.40 -27.54
N GLY A 316 7.02 -4.64 -27.63
CA GLY A 316 6.42 -5.90 -28.06
C GLY A 316 5.33 -6.36 -27.10
N TRP A 317 4.34 -7.07 -27.64
CA TRP A 317 3.18 -7.57 -26.90
C TRP A 317 3.37 -8.99 -26.36
N ASP A 318 4.31 -9.74 -26.93
CA ASP A 318 4.56 -11.14 -26.60
C ASP A 318 5.62 -11.29 -25.51
N ASN A 319 5.56 -12.42 -24.78
CA ASN A 319 6.63 -12.86 -23.88
C ASN A 319 7.20 -11.81 -22.91
N TYR A 320 6.39 -10.88 -22.40
CA TYR A 320 6.81 -9.75 -21.54
C TYR A 320 7.86 -8.82 -22.18
N ALA A 321 7.86 -8.65 -23.50
CA ALA A 321 8.82 -7.78 -24.18
C ALA A 321 8.73 -6.31 -23.74
N SER A 322 7.54 -5.84 -23.34
CA SER A 322 7.34 -4.52 -22.72
C SER A 322 7.44 -4.52 -21.19
N GLY A 323 7.95 -5.60 -20.61
CA GLY A 323 8.21 -5.71 -19.18
C GLY A 323 7.01 -6.13 -18.34
N LEU A 324 7.32 -6.53 -17.11
CA LEU A 324 6.42 -6.73 -15.98
C LEU A 324 7.27 -6.50 -14.73
N VAL A 325 6.75 -5.83 -13.70
CA VAL A 325 7.45 -5.74 -12.41
C VAL A 325 6.57 -6.38 -11.35
N ARG A 326 7.12 -7.32 -10.57
CA ARG A 326 6.44 -7.91 -9.42
C ARG A 326 6.88 -7.15 -8.18
N ILE A 327 5.96 -6.46 -7.50
CA ILE A 327 6.22 -5.75 -6.24
C ILE A 327 6.36 -6.76 -5.11
N ALA A 328 5.42 -7.70 -5.03
CA ALA A 328 5.48 -8.82 -4.10
C ALA A 328 4.91 -10.08 -4.75
N PHE A 329 5.63 -11.18 -4.60
CA PHE A 329 5.28 -12.46 -5.20
C PHE A 329 5.75 -13.61 -4.31
N SER A 330 4.83 -14.49 -3.89
CA SER A 330 5.17 -15.77 -3.25
C SER A 330 4.96 -16.90 -4.25
N ARG A 331 5.95 -17.80 -4.39
CA ARG A 331 5.79 -18.99 -5.25
C ARG A 331 5.27 -20.14 -4.41
N ASN A 332 3.96 -20.18 -4.21
CA ASN A 332 3.35 -21.30 -3.48
C ASN A 332 3.37 -22.55 -4.35
N GLY A 333 4.33 -23.42 -4.10
CA GLY A 333 4.43 -24.75 -4.70
C GLY A 333 4.78 -25.77 -3.64
N GLU A 334 5.45 -26.83 -4.04
CA GLU A 334 5.88 -27.87 -3.11
C GLU A 334 7.19 -27.56 -2.41
N ASP A 335 8.00 -26.69 -3.01
CA ASP A 335 9.26 -26.24 -2.45
C ASP A 335 8.98 -25.38 -1.20
N PRO A 336 9.28 -25.88 0.02
CA PRO A 336 9.01 -25.15 1.26
C PRO A 336 9.83 -23.86 1.35
N VAL A 337 11.02 -23.85 0.74
CA VAL A 337 11.87 -22.67 0.70
C VAL A 337 11.17 -21.62 -0.13
N LEU A 338 10.80 -21.91 -1.38
CA LEU A 338 10.17 -20.90 -2.25
C LEU A 338 8.80 -20.40 -1.76
N ARG A 339 8.08 -21.20 -0.98
CA ARG A 339 6.81 -20.79 -0.34
C ARG A 339 7.02 -19.74 0.75
N ASN A 340 8.14 -19.79 1.46
CA ASN A 340 8.43 -18.91 2.59
C ASN A 340 9.13 -17.60 2.16
N TYR A 341 9.35 -17.39 0.87
CA TYR A 341 10.07 -16.23 0.35
C TYR A 341 9.11 -15.30 -0.39
N VAL A 342 9.31 -14.01 -0.16
CA VAL A 342 8.71 -12.96 -0.97
C VAL A 342 9.73 -12.54 -2.02
N ILE A 343 9.28 -12.53 -3.27
CA ILE A 343 10.09 -12.23 -4.43
C ILE A 343 9.59 -10.91 -5.00
N GLY A 344 10.52 -9.98 -5.21
CA GLY A 344 10.29 -8.73 -5.93
C GLY A 344 11.22 -8.65 -7.13
N GLY A 345 10.78 -8.00 -8.20
CA GLY A 345 11.67 -7.68 -9.31
C GLY A 345 11.06 -7.58 -10.69
N PRO A 346 11.82 -7.06 -11.65
CA PRO A 346 11.46 -7.04 -13.06
C PRO A 346 11.46 -8.44 -13.65
N VAL A 347 10.51 -8.69 -14.54
CA VAL A 347 10.33 -9.91 -15.33
C VAL A 347 10.40 -9.53 -16.80
N TYR A 348 11.27 -10.23 -17.52
CA TYR A 348 11.61 -9.92 -18.91
C TYR A 348 11.20 -11.00 -19.90
N SER A 349 10.84 -12.20 -19.44
CA SER A 349 10.40 -13.28 -20.32
C SER A 349 9.56 -14.29 -19.56
N GLY A 350 8.60 -14.91 -20.24
CA GLY A 350 7.72 -15.94 -19.69
C GLY A 350 8.37 -17.31 -19.57
N SER A 351 9.41 -17.63 -20.33
CA SER A 351 9.93 -19.01 -20.40
C SER A 351 11.00 -19.36 -19.35
N LYS A 352 11.63 -18.38 -18.69
CA LYS A 352 12.41 -18.62 -17.47
C LYS A 352 12.32 -17.40 -16.55
N ILE A 353 12.25 -17.68 -15.24
CA ILE A 353 12.51 -16.70 -14.19
C ILE A 353 14.00 -16.37 -14.25
N TYR A 354 14.36 -15.40 -15.09
CA TYR A 354 15.69 -14.82 -15.11
C TYR A 354 15.69 -13.66 -14.12
N ASN A 355 16.65 -13.68 -13.18
CA ASN A 355 16.92 -12.56 -12.28
C ASN A 355 15.75 -12.20 -11.33
N ALA A 356 15.13 -13.17 -10.67
CA ALA A 356 14.35 -12.87 -9.48
C ALA A 356 15.30 -12.55 -8.31
N LEU A 357 15.09 -11.41 -7.62
CA LEU A 357 15.70 -11.22 -6.31
C LEU A 357 14.91 -12.09 -5.33
N PHE A 358 15.57 -13.10 -4.80
CA PHE A 358 15.03 -13.94 -3.74
C PHE A 358 15.32 -13.26 -2.42
N LEU A 359 14.28 -12.79 -1.75
CA LEU A 359 14.45 -12.14 -0.48
C LEU A 359 13.62 -12.88 0.55
N GLY A 360 14.35 -13.62 1.37
CA GLY A 360 13.75 -14.33 2.48
C GLY A 360 13.33 -13.34 3.54
N SER A 361 12.14 -13.51 4.09
CA SER A 361 11.99 -13.34 5.51
C SER A 361 12.02 -14.70 6.16
N GLU A 362 12.83 -14.83 7.19
CA GLU A 362 12.47 -15.72 8.28
C GLU A 362 11.20 -15.16 8.94
N GLY A 363 10.17 -16.00 9.06
CA GLY A 363 8.88 -15.65 9.65
C GLY A 363 7.74 -16.14 8.75
N ASP A 364 7.12 -17.27 9.12
CA ASP A 364 6.05 -17.96 8.38
C ASP A 364 4.71 -17.16 8.29
N ASN A 365 4.72 -15.83 8.39
CA ASN A 365 3.52 -15.02 8.63
C ASN A 365 2.99 -14.23 7.42
N TRP A 366 3.56 -14.40 6.22
CA TRP A 366 3.11 -13.70 5.00
C TRP A 366 1.62 -13.82 4.65
N PHE A 367 0.99 -14.92 5.08
CA PHE A 367 -0.42 -15.21 4.86
C PHE A 367 -1.28 -15.03 6.11
N THR A 368 -0.66 -14.86 7.29
CA THR A 368 -1.39 -14.65 8.55
C THR A 368 -1.50 -13.16 8.88
N ASP A 369 -0.46 -12.39 8.63
CA ASP A 369 -0.34 -10.98 8.98
C ASP A 369 -0.30 -10.09 7.73
N PHE A 370 -0.67 -8.82 7.92
CA PHE A 370 -0.48 -7.81 6.88
C PHE A 370 0.96 -7.31 6.91
N HIS A 371 1.55 -7.22 5.72
CA HIS A 371 2.89 -6.67 5.52
C HIS A 371 2.86 -5.53 4.51
N ASN A 372 3.78 -4.59 4.67
CA ASN A 372 3.97 -3.47 3.76
C ASN A 372 5.01 -3.82 2.71
N TYR A 373 4.56 -4.16 1.51
CA TYR A 373 5.40 -4.39 0.34
C TYR A 373 5.60 -3.08 -0.40
N SER A 374 6.85 -2.64 -0.57
CA SER A 374 7.14 -1.40 -1.28
C SER A 374 8.19 -1.57 -2.36
N MET A 375 8.06 -0.74 -3.40
CA MET A 375 9.01 -0.66 -4.50
C MET A 375 9.24 0.82 -4.86
N THR A 376 10.48 1.26 -4.81
CA THR A 376 10.93 2.54 -5.38
C THR A 376 11.50 2.27 -6.77
N TRP A 377 10.92 2.87 -7.79
CA TRP A 377 11.34 2.77 -9.19
C TRP A 377 11.89 4.12 -9.64
N THR A 378 13.18 4.18 -9.92
CA THR A 378 13.88 5.36 -10.44
C THR A 378 14.34 5.10 -11.89
N PRO A 379 14.85 6.12 -12.61
CA PRO A 379 15.49 5.93 -13.91
C PRO A 379 16.69 4.99 -13.93
N GLU A 380 17.25 4.63 -12.76
CA GLU A 380 18.47 3.83 -12.64
C GLU A 380 18.28 2.52 -11.87
N ALA A 381 17.20 2.40 -11.09
CA ALA A 381 17.04 1.27 -10.19
C ALA A 381 15.58 0.92 -9.85
N PHE A 382 15.39 -0.34 -9.47
CA PHE A 382 14.28 -0.76 -8.62
C PHE A 382 14.82 -1.11 -7.24
N ILE A 383 14.23 -0.57 -6.18
CA ILE A 383 14.56 -0.87 -4.79
C ILE A 383 13.30 -1.41 -4.12
N PHE A 384 13.38 -2.61 -3.56
CA PHE A 384 12.27 -3.29 -2.92
C PHE A 384 12.45 -3.31 -1.40
N ARG A 385 11.37 -3.10 -0.65
CA ARG A 385 11.35 -3.25 0.82
C ARG A 385 10.14 -4.02 1.28
N VAL A 386 10.28 -4.69 2.42
CA VAL A 386 9.18 -5.29 3.16
C VAL A 386 9.23 -4.80 4.59
N ASP A 387 8.12 -4.26 5.09
CA ASP A 387 8.01 -3.66 6.42
C ASP A 387 9.11 -2.62 6.71
N GLY A 388 9.40 -1.79 5.69
CA GLY A 388 10.44 -0.76 5.75
C GLY A 388 11.87 -1.27 5.58
N LYS A 389 12.09 -2.60 5.57
CA LYS A 389 13.43 -3.20 5.47
C LYS A 389 13.80 -3.44 4.01
N ASP A 390 14.95 -2.92 3.57
CA ASP A 390 15.50 -3.17 2.23
C ASP A 390 15.66 -4.67 2.01
N ILE A 391 14.92 -5.17 1.03
CA ILE A 391 15.07 -6.54 0.60
C ILE A 391 16.09 -6.56 -0.54
N GLY A 392 16.01 -5.69 -1.54
CA GLY A 392 17.08 -5.64 -2.53
C GLY A 392 16.90 -4.62 -3.63
N ARG A 393 17.93 -4.54 -4.48
CA ARG A 393 18.03 -3.52 -5.52
C ARG A 393 18.44 -4.14 -6.85
N PHE A 394 17.75 -3.75 -7.92
CA PHE A 394 18.16 -4.00 -9.29
C PHE A 394 18.75 -2.72 -9.88
N THR A 395 19.99 -2.81 -10.34
CA THR A 395 20.70 -1.80 -11.13
C THR A 395 21.32 -2.49 -12.33
N TYR A 396 21.68 -1.72 -13.36
CA TYR A 396 22.32 -2.25 -14.56
C TYR A 396 23.65 -1.54 -14.81
N ASP A 397 24.63 -2.28 -15.33
CA ASP A 397 25.95 -1.72 -15.58
C ASP A 397 25.94 -0.90 -16.89
N LYS A 398 25.44 -1.51 -17.97
CA LYS A 398 25.39 -0.89 -19.30
C LYS A 398 23.96 -0.55 -19.73
N SER A 399 23.12 -1.57 -19.90
CA SER A 399 21.68 -1.48 -20.19
C SER A 399 21.07 -2.87 -20.17
N ASN A 400 19.76 -2.94 -19.90
CA ASN A 400 19.00 -4.19 -20.04
C ASN A 400 19.19 -4.84 -21.42
N ALA A 401 19.20 -4.02 -22.48
CA ALA A 401 19.37 -4.49 -23.86
C ALA A 401 20.70 -5.22 -24.07
N GLU A 402 21.81 -4.68 -23.56
CA GLU A 402 23.13 -5.27 -23.73
C GLU A 402 23.40 -6.41 -22.72
N ASP A 403 22.95 -6.27 -21.48
CA ASP A 403 23.19 -7.23 -20.40
C ASP A 403 22.39 -8.52 -20.58
N LEU A 404 21.29 -8.48 -21.36
CA LEU A 404 20.37 -9.60 -21.58
C LEU A 404 20.29 -10.10 -23.03
N LYS A 405 21.07 -9.53 -23.98
CA LYS A 405 21.01 -9.88 -25.41
C LYS A 405 21.17 -11.38 -25.72
N ASP A 406 22.03 -12.07 -24.97
CA ASP A 406 22.32 -13.50 -25.18
C ASP A 406 21.33 -14.41 -24.44
N LYS A 407 20.50 -13.84 -23.55
CA LYS A 407 19.55 -14.57 -22.69
C LYS A 407 18.11 -14.44 -23.18
N ILE A 408 17.76 -13.29 -23.75
CA ILE A 408 16.39 -12.93 -24.09
C ILE A 408 16.33 -12.50 -25.56
N LYS A 409 15.54 -13.23 -26.35
CA LYS A 409 15.47 -13.07 -27.81
C LYS A 409 15.04 -11.67 -28.24
N HIS A 410 14.08 -11.06 -27.53
CA HIS A 410 13.56 -9.74 -27.85
C HIS A 410 14.34 -8.59 -27.17
N ALA A 411 15.46 -8.87 -26.49
CA ALA A 411 16.25 -7.82 -25.83
C ALA A 411 16.80 -6.78 -26.82
N SER A 412 16.96 -7.14 -28.09
CA SER A 412 17.30 -6.19 -29.16
C SER A 412 16.27 -5.07 -29.31
N ASN A 413 15.00 -5.31 -28.97
CA ASN A 413 13.95 -4.29 -29.07
C ASN A 413 14.18 -3.15 -28.08
N TRP A 414 14.86 -3.40 -26.96
CA TRP A 414 15.12 -2.42 -25.91
C TRP A 414 16.24 -1.44 -26.28
N LYS A 415 17.01 -1.69 -27.34
CA LYS A 415 18.09 -0.79 -27.81
C LYS A 415 17.59 0.59 -28.25
N LYS A 416 16.29 0.72 -28.53
CA LYS A 416 15.66 1.99 -28.92
C LYS A 416 15.29 2.88 -27.72
N GLY A 417 15.32 2.32 -26.51
CA GLY A 417 14.95 3.02 -25.29
C GLY A 417 16.17 3.46 -24.48
N THR A 418 15.90 3.82 -23.24
CA THR A 418 16.90 4.14 -22.22
C THR A 418 17.63 2.88 -21.73
N LYS A 419 18.58 3.09 -20.83
CA LYS A 419 19.29 2.02 -20.11
C LYS A 419 18.35 1.02 -19.41
N MET A 420 17.20 1.50 -18.94
CA MET A 420 16.19 0.73 -18.20
C MET A 420 15.13 0.06 -19.07
N ALA A 421 15.12 0.30 -20.38
CA ALA A 421 14.14 -0.31 -21.28
C ALA A 421 14.02 -1.83 -21.03
N PRO A 422 12.80 -2.38 -20.87
CA PRO A 422 11.51 -1.76 -21.21
C PRO A 422 10.84 -0.95 -20.08
N PHE A 423 11.52 -0.72 -18.95
CA PHE A 423 10.98 -0.03 -17.77
C PHE A 423 11.22 1.48 -17.80
N ASP A 424 11.06 2.06 -18.96
CA ASP A 424 11.18 3.50 -19.24
C ASP A 424 9.94 4.08 -19.92
N GLU A 425 8.86 3.30 -19.89
CA GLU A 425 7.52 3.66 -20.36
C GLU A 425 6.56 3.74 -19.19
N MET A 426 5.31 4.13 -19.45
CA MET A 426 4.25 4.21 -18.43
C MET A 426 3.76 2.83 -18.02
N PHE A 427 3.72 2.56 -16.71
CA PHE A 427 3.17 1.33 -16.14
C PHE A 427 1.92 1.63 -15.30
N HIS A 428 1.08 0.62 -15.14
CA HIS A 428 -0.12 0.66 -14.31
C HIS A 428 -0.11 -0.49 -13.30
N LEU A 429 -0.83 -0.33 -12.20
CA LEU A 429 -0.97 -1.35 -11.15
C LEU A 429 -1.95 -2.44 -11.55
N THR A 430 -1.60 -3.70 -11.23
CA THR A 430 -2.53 -4.83 -11.26
C THR A 430 -2.48 -5.63 -9.96
N LEU A 431 -3.66 -6.02 -9.46
CA LEU A 431 -3.83 -6.85 -8.27
C LEU A 431 -4.65 -8.09 -8.63
N GLY A 432 -4.17 -9.30 -8.36
CA GLY A 432 -4.89 -10.52 -8.73
C GLY A 432 -4.26 -11.82 -8.24
N LEU A 433 -4.84 -12.94 -8.67
CA LEU A 433 -4.31 -14.28 -8.43
C LEU A 433 -4.19 -15.07 -9.73
N ARG A 434 -3.06 -15.76 -9.93
CA ARG A 434 -2.90 -16.83 -10.90
C ARG A 434 -2.82 -18.18 -10.21
N VAL A 435 -3.21 -19.25 -10.91
CA VAL A 435 -3.10 -20.62 -10.40
C VAL A 435 -2.42 -21.53 -11.42
N GLY A 436 -1.47 -22.33 -10.96
CA GLY A 436 -0.76 -23.32 -11.77
C GLY A 436 -0.02 -22.71 -12.96
N GLY A 437 -0.11 -23.37 -14.11
CA GLY A 437 0.52 -22.94 -15.36
C GLY A 437 1.82 -23.66 -15.69
N VAL A 438 2.40 -23.32 -16.84
CA VAL A 438 3.53 -24.06 -17.44
C VAL A 438 4.89 -23.37 -17.30
N ASN A 439 4.91 -22.15 -16.74
CA ASN A 439 6.10 -21.30 -16.71
C ASN A 439 6.66 -21.05 -15.31
N GLU A 440 5.81 -21.09 -14.28
CA GLU A 440 6.19 -20.64 -12.93
C GLU A 440 6.78 -21.76 -12.07
N TYR A 441 6.42 -23.02 -12.36
CA TYR A 441 6.81 -24.20 -11.60
C TYR A 441 7.69 -25.13 -12.42
N LYS A 442 8.92 -25.39 -11.95
CA LYS A 442 9.80 -26.40 -12.56
C LYS A 442 9.15 -27.79 -12.46
N ASP A 443 9.43 -28.65 -13.44
CA ASP A 443 8.93 -30.02 -13.39
C ASP A 443 9.62 -30.81 -12.28
N SER A 444 8.82 -31.44 -11.42
CA SER A 444 9.25 -32.33 -10.34
C SER A 444 8.41 -33.62 -10.36
N ASN A 445 8.71 -34.57 -9.48
CA ASN A 445 7.93 -35.81 -9.34
C ASN A 445 6.63 -35.60 -8.55
N SER A 446 6.61 -34.60 -7.68
CA SER A 446 5.50 -34.29 -6.79
C SER A 446 4.48 -33.34 -7.45
N LYS A 447 4.92 -32.52 -8.41
CA LYS A 447 4.03 -31.68 -9.23
C LYS A 447 3.12 -32.54 -10.12
N PRO A 448 1.78 -32.34 -10.09
CA PRO A 448 0.84 -33.23 -10.76
C PRO A 448 0.80 -33.11 -12.29
N TRP A 449 1.45 -32.11 -12.88
CA TRP A 449 1.55 -31.92 -14.33
C TRP A 449 2.99 -31.67 -14.79
N LYS A 450 3.26 -31.93 -16.07
CA LYS A 450 4.51 -31.53 -16.74
C LYS A 450 4.30 -30.31 -17.62
N ASN A 451 5.25 -29.38 -17.64
CA ASN A 451 5.13 -28.09 -18.35
C ASN A 451 4.89 -28.26 -19.86
N LEU A 452 5.51 -29.27 -20.48
CA LEU A 452 5.40 -29.51 -21.92
C LEU A 452 4.29 -30.51 -22.29
N ALA A 453 3.51 -31.01 -21.32
CA ALA A 453 2.45 -31.96 -21.59
C ALA A 453 1.21 -31.27 -22.17
N SER A 454 0.71 -31.78 -23.28
CA SER A 454 -0.52 -31.29 -23.93
C SER A 454 -1.77 -31.36 -23.04
N LYS A 455 -1.74 -32.19 -21.99
CA LYS A 455 -2.83 -32.38 -21.02
C LYS A 455 -2.51 -31.82 -19.63
N ALA A 456 -1.55 -30.89 -19.52
CA ALA A 456 -1.10 -30.35 -18.24
C ALA A 456 -2.25 -29.81 -17.36
N MET A 457 -3.16 -29.02 -17.94
CA MET A 457 -4.32 -28.46 -17.23
C MET A 457 -5.31 -29.54 -16.76
N ILE A 458 -5.53 -30.60 -17.55
CA ILE A 458 -6.38 -31.74 -17.17
C ILE A 458 -5.74 -32.51 -16.02
N GLN A 459 -4.42 -32.72 -16.08
CA GLN A 459 -3.68 -33.38 -15.00
C GLN A 459 -3.76 -32.59 -13.70
N PHE A 460 -3.58 -31.26 -13.78
CA PHE A 460 -3.79 -30.36 -12.64
C PHE A 460 -5.19 -30.50 -12.05
N TRP A 461 -6.25 -30.46 -12.87
CA TRP A 461 -7.63 -30.63 -12.40
C TRP A 461 -7.89 -32.00 -11.76
N ARG A 462 -7.37 -33.09 -12.35
CA ARG A 462 -7.54 -34.45 -11.79
C ARG A 462 -6.89 -34.61 -10.41
N ALA A 463 -5.86 -33.83 -10.13
CA ALA A 463 -5.18 -33.80 -8.84
C ALA A 463 -5.83 -32.85 -7.82
N LYS A 464 -7.06 -32.35 -8.05
CA LYS A 464 -7.70 -31.35 -7.16
C LYS A 464 -7.76 -31.77 -5.70
N GLU A 465 -8.03 -33.03 -5.42
CA GLU A 465 -8.06 -33.57 -4.06
C GLU A 465 -6.69 -33.49 -3.34
N GLU A 466 -5.58 -33.35 -4.08
CA GLU A 466 -4.23 -33.23 -3.51
C GLU A 466 -3.83 -31.79 -3.16
N TRP A 467 -4.35 -30.79 -3.89
CA TRP A 467 -3.95 -29.40 -3.72
C TRP A 467 -5.03 -28.51 -3.13
N LEU A 468 -6.31 -28.77 -3.39
CA LEU A 468 -7.41 -27.94 -2.90
C LEU A 468 -7.47 -27.85 -1.38
N PRO A 469 -7.23 -28.94 -0.60
CA PRO A 469 -7.22 -28.85 0.87
C PRO A 469 -6.14 -27.91 1.43
N SER A 470 -5.13 -27.53 0.64
CA SER A 470 -4.11 -26.58 1.07
C SER A 470 -4.52 -25.11 0.98
N TRP A 471 -5.70 -24.81 0.43
CA TRP A 471 -6.15 -23.44 0.11
C TRP A 471 -6.94 -22.76 1.23
N SER A 472 -6.84 -23.22 2.49
CA SER A 472 -7.52 -22.59 3.63
C SER A 472 -7.17 -21.10 3.81
N TYR A 473 -5.99 -20.69 3.36
CA TYR A 473 -5.54 -19.29 3.30
C TYR A 473 -5.26 -18.86 1.85
N GLY A 474 -6.01 -19.40 0.88
CA GLY A 474 -5.77 -19.19 -0.55
C GLY A 474 -6.19 -17.81 -1.07
N ALA A 475 -6.91 -17.03 -0.27
CA ALA A 475 -7.30 -15.66 -0.62
C ALA A 475 -6.14 -14.67 -0.37
N MET A 476 -6.01 -13.68 -1.26
CA MET A 476 -5.14 -12.53 -1.04
C MET A 476 -5.98 -11.38 -0.48
N MET A 477 -5.50 -10.71 0.56
CA MET A 477 -6.16 -9.56 1.16
C MET A 477 -5.28 -8.32 0.99
N ILE A 478 -5.82 -7.21 0.51
CA ILE A 478 -5.10 -5.94 0.32
C ILE A 478 -5.85 -4.86 1.08
N ASP A 479 -5.16 -4.24 2.03
CA ASP A 479 -5.70 -3.15 2.85
C ASP A 479 -5.62 -1.82 2.12
N TYR A 480 -4.46 -1.49 1.56
CA TYR A 480 -4.32 -0.28 0.74
C TYR A 480 -3.25 -0.40 -0.34
N VAL A 481 -3.34 0.50 -1.31
CA VAL A 481 -2.29 0.80 -2.29
C VAL A 481 -2.04 2.30 -2.32
N LYS A 482 -0.77 2.71 -2.21
CA LYS A 482 -0.34 4.11 -2.32
C LYS A 482 0.81 4.24 -3.31
N VAL A 483 0.80 5.32 -4.09
CA VAL A 483 1.91 5.68 -4.97
C VAL A 483 2.33 7.11 -4.70
N TYR A 484 3.62 7.31 -4.49
CA TYR A 484 4.23 8.60 -4.25
C TYR A 484 5.18 8.98 -5.38
N ALA A 485 5.20 10.25 -5.72
CA ALA A 485 6.20 10.82 -6.61
C ALA A 485 7.58 10.82 -5.94
N LEU A 486 8.63 10.57 -6.74
CA LEU A 486 10.03 10.66 -6.30
C LEU A 486 10.50 12.07 -6.04
#